data_AF-A0AAD5YJC6-F1
#
_entry.id   AF-A0AAD5YJC6-F1
#
_cell.length_a   1.000
_cell.length_b   1.000
_cell.length_c   1.000
_cell.angle_alpha   90.00
_cell.angle_beta   90.00
_cell.angle_gamma   90.00
#
_symmetry.space_group_name_H-M   'P 1'
#
loop_
_entity.id
_entity.type
_entity.pdbx_description
1 polymer ?
#
loop_
_entity_poly.entity_id
_entity_poly.type
_entity_poly.pdbx_seq_one_letter_code
_entity_poly.pdbx_strand_id
1 'polypeptide(L)'
;MIRFDNLPPEVMQAMCTPMHLIIPSSQSNRTGALYLGSFSAILDPALLSSHSISALVQVLDAPWLPSVDAHAKQGNKLECYRLDILDSTSADLKPHLEATVRWIDDRLRRGVNVLVHCQQVF
;
A
#
# COMPACT_ATOMS: atom_id res chain seq x y z
N MET A 1 -13.81 -16.96 -13.77
CA MET A 1 -12.38 -17.04 -14.11
C MET A 1 -12.08 -15.87 -15.03
N ILE A 2 -11.27 -14.92 -14.59
CA ILE A 2 -10.87 -13.77 -15.44
C ILE A 2 -10.03 -14.32 -16.59
N ARG A 3 -10.41 -14.02 -17.84
CA ARG A 3 -9.62 -14.39 -19.03
C ARG A 3 -8.63 -13.28 -19.32
N PHE A 4 -7.35 -13.63 -19.43
CA PHE A 4 -6.24 -12.69 -19.58
C PHE A 4 -5.77 -12.52 -21.03
N ASP A 5 -6.51 -13.09 -21.98
CA ASP A 5 -6.07 -13.32 -23.36
C ASP A 5 -5.80 -12.01 -24.14
N ASN A 6 -6.29 -10.87 -23.64
CA ASN A 6 -6.14 -9.55 -24.27
C ASN A 6 -5.34 -8.52 -23.44
N LEU A 7 -4.75 -8.92 -22.31
CA LEU A 7 -3.97 -7.98 -21.49
C LEU A 7 -2.48 -8.04 -21.84
N PRO A 8 -1.80 -6.89 -21.95
CA PRO A 8 -0.34 -6.86 -22.10
C PRO A 8 0.33 -7.69 -21.00
N PRO A 9 1.45 -8.39 -21.28
CA PRO A 9 2.15 -9.21 -20.30
C PRO A 9 2.51 -8.45 -19.02
N GLU A 10 2.80 -7.15 -19.15
CA GLU A 10 3.11 -6.22 -18.07
C GLU A 10 1.91 -6.02 -17.14
N VAL A 11 0.69 -5.95 -17.70
CA VAL A 11 -0.56 -5.85 -16.96
C VAL A 11 -0.90 -7.18 -16.29
N MET A 12 -0.67 -8.30 -16.98
CA MET A 12 -0.80 -9.63 -16.34
C MET A 12 0.16 -9.79 -15.17
N GLN A 13 1.42 -9.35 -15.32
CA GLN A 13 2.42 -9.41 -14.25
C GLN A 13 2.06 -8.48 -13.09
N ALA A 14 1.60 -7.25 -13.35
CA ALA A 14 1.11 -6.33 -12.33
C ALA A 14 -0.11 -6.90 -11.56
N MET A 15 -0.96 -7.68 -12.23
CA MET A 15 -2.08 -8.42 -11.61
C MET A 15 -1.60 -9.62 -10.78
N CYS A 16 -0.44 -10.19 -11.12
CA CYS A 16 0.17 -11.32 -10.42
C CYS A 16 1.15 -10.90 -9.30
N THR A 17 1.50 -9.62 -9.18
CA THR A 17 2.35 -9.08 -8.11
C THR A 17 1.54 -8.12 -7.24
N PRO A 18 0.74 -8.64 -6.27
CA PRO A 18 -0.11 -7.79 -5.43
C PRO A 18 0.68 -6.72 -4.65
N MET A 19 1.97 -6.99 -4.38
CA MET A 19 2.90 -6.01 -3.82
C MET A 19 4.23 -6.02 -4.56
N HIS A 20 4.73 -4.82 -4.88
CA HIS A 20 6.00 -4.55 -5.52
C HIS A 20 6.93 -3.82 -4.54
N LEU A 21 8.14 -4.35 -4.35
CA LEU A 21 9.14 -3.75 -3.46
C LEU A 21 9.82 -2.55 -4.15
N ILE A 22 9.68 -1.37 -3.58
CA ILE A 22 10.29 -0.12 -4.07
C ILE A 22 11.62 0.15 -3.37
N ILE A 23 11.63 0.05 -2.04
CA ILE A 23 12.83 0.28 -1.21
C ILE A 23 13.03 -0.93 -0.32
N PRO A 24 14.16 -1.65 -0.40
CA PRO A 24 14.44 -2.77 0.50
C PRO A 24 14.72 -2.28 1.93
N SER A 25 14.42 -3.12 2.92
CA SER A 25 14.85 -2.87 4.29
C SER A 25 16.36 -2.99 4.40
N SER A 26 16.98 -2.19 5.27
CA SER A 26 18.41 -2.22 5.51
C SER A 26 18.68 -2.48 6.98
N GLN A 27 19.28 -3.63 7.28
CA GLN A 27 19.69 -3.96 8.65
C GLN A 27 20.79 -3.01 9.13
N SER A 28 21.71 -2.61 8.25
CA SER A 28 22.81 -1.67 8.54
C SER A 28 22.28 -0.31 8.98
N ASN A 29 21.27 0.20 8.28
CA ASN A 29 20.70 1.53 8.54
C ASN A 29 19.44 1.47 9.42
N ARG A 30 19.03 0.27 9.85
CA ARG A 30 17.78 -0.01 10.57
C ARG A 30 16.54 0.60 9.90
N THR A 31 16.52 0.61 8.58
CA THR A 31 15.38 1.14 7.81
C THR A 31 14.42 0.03 7.40
N GLY A 32 13.12 0.35 7.41
CA GLY A 32 12.08 -0.52 6.88
C GLY A 32 12.06 -0.55 5.36
N ALA A 33 11.17 -1.37 4.82
CA ALA A 33 10.93 -1.51 3.39
C ALA A 33 9.70 -0.72 2.92
N LEU A 34 9.74 -0.20 1.70
CA LEU A 34 8.62 0.45 1.04
C LEU A 34 8.07 -0.44 -0.06
N TYR A 35 6.77 -0.71 -0.01
CA TYR A 35 6.04 -1.50 -0.99
C TYR A 35 4.96 -0.64 -1.65
N LEU A 36 4.72 -0.92 -2.93
CA LEU A 36 3.58 -0.43 -3.69
C LEU A 36 2.68 -1.63 -4.01
N GLY A 37 1.39 -1.54 -3.72
CA GLY A 37 0.48 -2.65 -3.99
C GLY A 37 -0.89 -2.21 -4.48
N SER A 38 -1.68 -3.21 -4.87
CA SER A 38 -3.06 -3.02 -5.28
C SER A 38 -4.01 -3.10 -4.08
N PHE A 39 -5.28 -2.77 -4.30
CA PHE A 39 -6.33 -2.96 -3.29
C PHE A 39 -6.45 -4.42 -2.81
N SER A 40 -6.15 -5.42 -3.65
CA SER A 40 -6.22 -6.82 -3.20
C SER A 40 -5.13 -7.19 -2.19
N ALA A 41 -3.99 -6.48 -2.19
CA ALA A 41 -2.90 -6.74 -1.25
C ALA A 41 -3.29 -6.51 0.21
N ILE A 42 -4.14 -5.51 0.47
CA ILE A 42 -4.60 -5.22 1.83
C ILE A 42 -5.69 -6.18 2.31
N LEU A 43 -6.32 -6.93 1.41
CA LEU A 43 -7.33 -7.93 1.74
C LEU A 43 -6.72 -9.29 2.10
N ASP A 44 -5.41 -9.47 1.96
CA ASP A 44 -4.68 -10.69 2.28
C ASP A 44 -3.80 -10.52 3.53
N PRO A 45 -4.26 -10.92 4.72
CA PRO A 45 -3.49 -10.81 5.96
C PRO A 45 -2.21 -11.65 5.95
N ALA A 46 -2.17 -12.76 5.21
CA ALA A 46 -1.00 -13.62 5.13
C ALA A 46 0.12 -12.92 4.35
N LEU A 47 -0.25 -12.22 3.28
CA LEU A 47 0.66 -11.39 2.49
C LEU A 47 1.21 -10.20 3.30
N LEU A 48 0.35 -9.49 4.04
CA LEU A 48 0.81 -8.40 4.92
C LEU A 48 1.78 -8.90 5.99
N SER A 49 1.48 -10.07 6.58
CA SER A 49 2.30 -10.68 7.62
C SER A 49 3.64 -11.20 7.09
N SER A 50 3.66 -11.83 5.90
CA SER A 50 4.90 -12.36 5.30
C SER A 50 5.90 -11.25 4.96
N HIS A 51 5.42 -10.05 4.63
CA HIS A 51 6.23 -8.87 4.40
C HIS A 51 6.39 -7.97 5.64
N SER A 52 5.90 -8.40 6.81
CA SER A 52 5.96 -7.64 8.07
C SER A 52 5.43 -6.20 7.94
N ILE A 53 4.40 -5.99 7.12
CA ILE A 53 3.78 -4.68 6.91
C ILE A 53 3.13 -4.26 8.22
N SER A 54 3.52 -3.09 8.73
CA SER A 54 2.96 -2.50 9.96
C SER A 54 2.36 -1.11 9.75
N ALA A 55 2.51 -0.55 8.55
CA ALA A 55 2.01 0.77 8.17
C ALA A 55 1.41 0.74 6.76
N LEU A 56 0.23 1.31 6.61
CA LEU A 56 -0.50 1.41 5.35
C LEU A 56 -0.70 2.88 4.96
N VAL A 57 -0.50 3.18 3.68
CA VAL A 57 -0.92 4.44 3.06
C VAL A 57 -2.03 4.14 2.06
N GLN A 58 -3.23 4.63 2.35
CA GLN A 58 -4.42 4.42 1.54
C GLN A 58 -4.68 5.67 0.68
N VAL A 59 -4.49 5.56 -0.63
CA VAL A 59 -4.72 6.66 -1.59
C VAL A 59 -6.00 6.39 -2.37
N LEU A 60 -7.14 6.75 -1.78
CA LEU A 60 -8.47 6.45 -2.32
C LEU A 60 -9.58 7.17 -1.55
N ASP A 61 -10.56 7.69 -2.28
CA ASP A 61 -11.82 8.21 -1.73
C ASP A 61 -12.87 7.10 -1.64
N ALA A 62 -12.76 6.25 -0.61
CA ALA A 62 -13.67 5.13 -0.43
C ALA A 62 -14.00 4.88 1.06
N PRO A 63 -15.09 5.47 1.58
CA PRO A 63 -15.44 5.42 3.00
C PRO A 63 -15.87 4.02 3.47
N TRP A 64 -16.09 3.09 2.53
CA TRP A 64 -16.46 1.70 2.80
C TRP A 64 -15.28 0.77 3.07
N LEU A 65 -14.03 1.25 3.00
CA LEU A 65 -12.88 0.39 3.28
C LEU A 65 -12.93 -0.15 4.72
N PRO A 66 -12.52 -1.42 4.93
CA PRO A 66 -12.33 -1.93 6.28
C PRO A 66 -11.37 -1.00 7.03
N SER A 67 -11.77 -0.51 8.20
CA SER A 67 -10.85 0.26 9.02
C SER A 67 -9.67 -0.65 9.41
N VAL A 68 -8.50 -0.07 9.62
CA VAL A 68 -7.34 -0.80 10.17
C VAL A 68 -7.66 -1.52 11.49
N ASP A 69 -8.73 -1.11 12.19
CA ASP A 69 -9.22 -1.80 13.39
C ASP A 69 -9.78 -3.20 13.09
N ALA A 70 -10.23 -3.46 11.86
CA ALA A 70 -10.60 -4.80 11.42
C ALA A 70 -9.38 -5.75 11.39
N HIS A 71 -8.21 -5.23 11.04
CA HIS A 71 -6.93 -5.96 11.12
C HIS A 71 -6.38 -6.02 12.55
N ALA A 72 -6.66 -5.01 13.38
CA ALA A 72 -6.29 -5.01 14.80
C ALA A 72 -6.95 -6.16 15.58
N LYS A 73 -8.18 -6.56 15.21
CA LYS A 73 -8.86 -7.75 15.77
C LYS A 73 -8.14 -9.07 15.47
N GLN A 74 -7.24 -9.09 14.48
CA GLN A 74 -6.40 -10.24 14.13
C GLN A 74 -5.02 -10.20 14.81
N GLY A 75 -4.77 -9.22 15.70
CA GLY A 75 -3.51 -9.10 16.45
C GLY A 75 -2.43 -8.25 15.76
N ASN A 76 -2.65 -7.78 14.53
CA ASN A 76 -1.72 -6.91 13.81
C ASN A 76 -2.04 -5.44 14.12
N LYS A 77 -1.14 -4.75 14.84
CA LYS A 77 -1.19 -3.30 15.02
C LYS A 77 -0.75 -2.60 13.73
N LEU A 78 -1.69 -2.39 12.81
CA LEU A 78 -1.45 -1.64 11.58
C LEU A 78 -1.72 -0.15 11.80
N GLU A 79 -0.72 0.69 11.55
CA GLU A 79 -0.92 2.13 11.40
C GLU A 79 -1.48 2.43 10.01
N CYS A 80 -2.35 3.45 9.89
CA CYS A 80 -2.91 3.87 8.62
C CYS A 80 -2.76 5.37 8.44
N TYR A 81 -2.27 5.77 7.27
CA TYR A 81 -2.36 7.12 6.74
C TYR A 81 -3.34 7.11 5.57
N ARG A 82 -4.41 7.88 5.68
CA ARG A 82 -5.44 7.91 4.66
C ARG A 82 -5.39 9.22 3.90
N LEU A 83 -5.40 9.09 2.58
CA LEU A 83 -5.45 10.16 1.62
C LEU A 83 -6.72 9.99 0.79
N ASP A 84 -7.75 10.74 1.15
CA ASP A 84 -9.04 10.75 0.45
C ASP A 84 -8.92 11.59 -0.84
N ILE A 85 -8.43 10.95 -1.90
CA ILE A 85 -8.32 11.54 -3.23
C ILE A 85 -9.00 10.65 -4.27
N LEU A 86 -9.76 11.28 -5.16
CA LEU A 86 -10.39 10.61 -6.29
C LEU A 86 -9.34 10.32 -7.36
N ASP A 87 -9.43 9.13 -7.99
CA ASP A 87 -8.64 8.82 -9.17
C ASP A 87 -9.18 9.59 -10.39
N SER A 88 -8.72 10.84 -10.53
CA SER A 88 -9.11 11.75 -11.60
C SER A 88 -7.92 12.59 -12.02
N THR A 89 -7.84 12.90 -13.32
CA THR A 89 -6.86 13.85 -13.88
C THR A 89 -7.01 15.28 -13.35
N SER A 90 -8.17 15.59 -12.76
CA SER A 90 -8.45 16.88 -12.14
C SER A 90 -8.13 16.94 -10.64
N ALA A 91 -7.79 15.81 -10.01
CA ALA A 91 -7.48 15.77 -8.58
C ALA A 91 -6.03 16.26 -8.35
N ASP A 92 -5.84 17.22 -7.44
CA ASP A 92 -4.51 17.74 -7.14
C ASP A 92 -3.85 16.93 -6.02
N LEU A 93 -2.81 16.18 -6.37
CA LEU A 93 -2.01 15.40 -5.43
C LEU A 93 -0.98 16.27 -4.69
N LYS A 94 -0.54 17.38 -5.29
CA LYS A 94 0.55 18.22 -4.77
C LYS A 94 0.39 18.64 -3.31
N PRO A 95 -0.78 19.12 -2.84
CA PRO A 95 -0.93 19.56 -1.45
C PRO A 95 -0.73 18.43 -0.43
N HIS A 96 -0.83 17.17 -0.87
CA HIS A 96 -0.76 16.00 0.00
C HIS A 96 0.61 15.32 -0.01
N LEU A 97 1.44 15.59 -1.03
CA LEU A 97 2.73 14.91 -1.22
C LEU A 97 3.66 15.10 -0.03
N GLU A 98 3.83 16.34 0.45
CA GLU A 98 4.82 16.61 1.50
C GLU A 98 4.47 15.90 2.81
N ALA A 99 3.21 15.97 3.24
CA ALA A 99 2.75 15.29 4.44
C ALA A 99 2.86 13.77 4.31
N THR A 100 2.47 13.22 3.15
CA THR A 100 2.51 11.78 2.88
C THR A 100 3.94 11.26 2.87
N VAL A 101 4.85 11.96 2.18
CA VAL A 101 6.26 11.57 2.09
C VAL A 101 6.93 11.65 3.46
N ARG A 102 6.69 12.70 4.24
CA ARG A 102 7.20 12.82 5.62
C ARG A 102 6.69 11.69 6.51
N TRP A 103 5.42 11.33 6.36
CA TRP A 103 4.83 10.22 7.12
C TRP A 103 5.51 8.88 6.79
N ILE A 104 5.72 8.59 5.50
CA ILE A 104 6.42 7.39 5.03
C ILE A 104 7.86 7.38 5.56
N ASP A 105 8.61 8.48 5.41
CA ASP A 105 10.01 8.59 5.84
C ASP A 105 10.17 8.34 7.35
N ASP A 106 9.30 8.91 8.20
CA ASP A 106 9.32 8.67 9.65
C ASP A 106 9.14 7.18 10.01
N ARG A 107 8.26 6.46 9.32
CA ARG A 107 8.06 5.01 9.54
C ARG A 107 9.25 4.19 9.04
N LEU A 108 9.74 4.47 7.83
CA LEU A 108 10.89 3.77 7.27
C LEU A 108 12.12 3.93 8.18
N ARG A 109 12.38 5.13 8.73
CA ARG A 109 13.48 5.36 9.68
C ARG A 109 13.36 4.60 11.00
N ARG A 110 12.16 4.20 11.38
CA ARG A 110 11.90 3.38 12.58
C ARG A 110 12.04 1.88 12.32
N GLY A 111 12.40 1.49 11.10
CA GLY A 111 12.47 0.08 10.71
C GLY A 111 11.12 -0.51 10.31
N VAL A 112 10.08 0.32 10.11
CA VAL A 112 8.72 -0.14 9.82
C VAL A 112 8.54 -0.33 8.32
N ASN A 113 7.99 -1.49 7.92
CA ASN A 113 7.63 -1.74 6.53
C ASN A 113 6.29 -1.08 6.20
N VAL A 114 6.28 -0.29 5.13
CA VAL A 114 5.16 0.52 4.69
C VAL A 114 4.63 -0.02 3.36
N LEU A 115 3.32 -0.18 3.24
CA LEU A 115 2.63 -0.48 1.98
C LEU A 115 1.80 0.74 1.55
N VAL A 116 2.09 1.25 0.36
CA VAL A 116 1.27 2.27 -0.32
C VAL A 116 0.37 1.56 -1.32
N HIS A 117 -0.92 1.88 -1.30
CA HIS A 117 -1.86 1.33 -2.26
C HIS A 117 -2.93 2.35 -2.67
N CYS A 118 -3.51 2.12 -3.85
CA CYS A 118 -4.67 2.84 -4.36
C CYS A 118 -5.72 1.84 -4.88
N GLN A 119 -6.85 2.36 -5.38
CA GLN A 119 -7.83 1.57 -6.12
C GLN A 119 -7.52 1.64 -7.62
N GLN A 120 -6.65 0.75 -8.11
CA GLN A 120 -6.48 0.60 -9.56
C GLN A 120 -7.67 -0.18 -10.12
N VAL A 121 -8.58 0.53 -10.80
CA VAL A 121 -9.65 -0.11 -11.60
C VAL A 121 -9.09 -0.32 -13.00
N PHE A 122 -8.97 -1.58 -13.42
CA PHE A 122 -8.63 -1.93 -14.81
C PHE A 122 -9.89 -1.96 -15.66
#